data_AF-A0A9E2E950-F1
#
_entry.id   AF-A0A9E2E950-F1
#
_cell.length_a   1.000
_cell.length_b   1.000
_cell.length_c   1.000
_cell.angle_alpha   90.00
_cell.angle_beta   90.00
_cell.angle_gamma   90.00
#
_symmetry.space_group_name_H-M   'P 1'
#
loop_
_entity.id
_entity.type
_entity.pdbx_description
1 polymer ?
#
loop_
_entity_poly.entity_id
_entity_poly.type
_entity_poly.pdbx_seq_one_letter_code
_entity_poly.pdbx_strand_id
1 'polypeptide(L)' 'MLVLQINVQAETGKEFARKFGSFTPTFVFIDADGEEMWRSLGTVDADQVRASMRK' A
#
# COMPACT_ATOMS: atom_id res chain seq x y z
N MET A 1 -3.65 -13.14 2.26
CA MET A 1 -3.13 -11.76 2.24
C MET A 1 -1.62 -11.82 2.14
N LEU A 2 -1.04 -11.13 1.15
CA LEU A 2 0.40 -10.98 0.98
C LEU A 2 0.78 -9.56 1.39
N VAL A 3 1.85 -9.41 2.16
CA VAL A 3 2.40 -8.09 2.53
C VAL A 3 3.74 -7.94 1.83
N LEU A 4 3.87 -6.88 1.03
CA LEU A 4 5.10 -6.54 0.32
C LEU A 4 5.67 -5.26 0.89
N GLN A 5 6.92 -5.30 1.34
CA GLN A 5 7.66 -4.11 1.73
C GLN A 5 8.45 -3.59 0.52
N ILE A 6 8.12 -2.38 0.09
CA ILE A 6 8.78 -1.74 -1.05
C ILE A 6 9.73 -0.66 -0.53
N ASN A 7 11.00 -0.78 -0.89
CA ASN A 7 11.96 0.30 -0.71
C ASN A 7 11.80 1.31 -1.84
N VAL A 8 11.16 2.45 -1.56
CA VAL A 8 10.91 3.53 -2.53
C VAL A 8 12.18 4.19 -3.09
N GLN A 9 13.35 3.97 -2.47
CA GLN A 9 14.63 4.49 -2.96
C GLN A 9 15.28 3.56 -4.00
N ALA A 10 14.90 2.28 -4.03
CA ALA A 10 15.37 1.32 -5.03
C ALA A 10 14.76 1.62 -6.41
N GLU A 11 15.42 1.19 -7.49
CA GLU A 11 14.98 1.50 -8.86
C GLU A 11 13.56 1.04 -9.16
N THR A 12 13.21 -0.19 -8.77
CA THR A 12 11.86 -0.75 -8.86
C THR A 12 10.85 -0.05 -7.95
N GLY A 13 11.30 0.46 -6.80
CA GLY A 13 10.47 1.21 -5.87
C GLY A 13 10.14 2.63 -6.34
N LYS A 14 10.95 3.22 -7.24
CA LYS A 14 10.67 4.55 -7.79
C LYS A 14 9.40 4.58 -8.65
N GLU A 15 9.11 3.52 -9.39
CA GLU A 15 7.87 3.41 -10.15
C GLU A 15 6.65 3.35 -9.22
N PHE A 16 6.74 2.55 -8.16
CA PHE A 16 5.71 2.49 -7.12
C PHE A 16 5.53 3.87 -6.45
N ALA A 17 6.62 4.55 -6.12
CA ALA A 17 6.58 5.87 -5.49
C ALA A 17 5.99 6.97 -6.40
N ARG A 18 6.15 6.85 -7.72
CA ARG A 18 5.51 7.76 -8.69
C ARG A 18 3.98 7.58 -8.71
N LYS A 19 3.50 6.34 -8.61
CA LYS A 19 2.05 6.03 -8.65
C LYS A 19 1.36 6.24 -7.29
N PHE A 20 2.02 5.83 -6.21
CA PHE A 20 1.42 5.73 -4.88
C PHE A 20 2.00 6.71 -3.85
N GLY A 21 2.99 7.51 -4.24
CA GLY A 21 3.61 8.53 -3.40
C GLY A 21 4.97 8.11 -2.83
N SER A 22 5.80 9.11 -2.53
CA SER A 22 7.18 8.94 -2.02
C SER A 22 7.32 9.17 -0.51
N PHE A 23 6.23 9.59 0.16
CA PHE A 23 6.24 9.76 1.61
C PHE A 23 6.34 8.40 2.31
N THR A 24 7.10 8.32 3.40
CA THR A 24 7.25 7.07 4.15
C THR A 24 6.94 7.28 5.63
N PRO A 25 6.26 6.31 6.28
CA PRO A 25 5.68 5.10 5.69
C PRO A 25 4.34 5.41 4.95
N THR A 26 4.11 4.71 3.83
CA THR A 26 2.83 4.71 3.10
C THR A 26 2.35 3.26 2.98
N PHE A 27 1.09 3.03 3.34
CA PHE A 27 0.42 1.74 3.22
C PHE A 27 -0.60 1.82 2.11
N VAL A 28 -0.56 0.87 1.17
CA VAL A 28 -1.52 0.76 0.07
C VAL A 28 -2.12 -0.64 0.12
N PHE A 29 -3.45 -0.73 0.09
CA PHE A 29 -4.15 -1.99 -0.08
C PHE A 29 -4.68 -2.09 -1.50
N ILE A 30 -4.31 -3.17 -2.16
CA ILE A 30 -4.59 -3.43 -3.56
C ILE A 30 -5.37 -4.74 -3.63
N ASP A 31 -6.40 -4.79 -4.47
CA ASP A 31 -7.17 -6.02 -4.70
C ASP A 31 -6.46 -6.97 -5.68
N ALA A 32 -7.12 -8.08 -6.03
CA ALA A 32 -6.56 -9.11 -6.90
C ALA A 32 -6.38 -8.64 -8.36
N ASP A 33 -7.13 -7.63 -8.79
CA ASP A 33 -7.07 -7.05 -10.13
C ASP A 33 -6.00 -5.95 -10.24
N GLY A 34 -5.38 -5.57 -9.11
CA GLY A 34 -4.34 -4.55 -9.06
C GLY A 34 -4.90 -3.13 -8.82
N GLU A 35 -6.17 -3.02 -8.44
CA GLU A 35 -6.83 -1.74 -8.16
C GLU A 35 -6.61 -1.32 -6.71
N GLU A 36 -6.36 -0.01 -6.50
CA GLU A 36 -6.20 0.55 -5.16
C GLU A 36 -7.55 0.63 -4.45
N MET A 37 -7.68 -0.10 -3.34
CA MET A 37 -8.86 -0.02 -2.50
C MET A 37 -8.77 1.14 -1.50
N TRP A 38 -7.59 1.31 -0.89
CA TRP A 38 -7.32 2.41 0.04
C TRP A 38 -5.82 2.62 0.24
N ARG A 39 -5.50 3.79 0.79
CA ARG A 39 -4.16 4.22 1.17
C ARG A 39 -4.16 4.93 2.51
N SER A 40 -3.10 4.74 3.29
CA SER A 40 -2.86 5.46 4.54
C SER A 40 -1.42 5.94 4.66
N LEU A 41 -1.22 7.13 5.22
CA LEU A 41 0.09 7.75 5.46
C LEU A 41 0.44 7.65 6.95
N GLY A 42 1.69 7.29 7.25
CA GLY A 42 2.23 7.26 8.61
C GLY A 42 1.82 6.01 9.41
N THR A 43 0.51 5.75 9.55
CA THR A 43 0.00 4.61 10.32
C THR A 43 -1.09 3.87 9.54
N VAL A 44 -1.34 2.61 9.90
CA VAL A 44 -2.40 1.80 9.31
C VAL A 44 -3.41 1.44 10.40
N ASP A 45 -4.69 1.59 10.09
CA ASP A 45 -5.78 1.20 10.99
C ASP A 45 -6.06 -0.30 10.86
N ALA A 46 -5.93 -1.03 11.97
CA ALA A 46 -6.15 -2.47 11.99
C ALA A 46 -7.61 -2.84 11.68
N ASP A 47 -8.58 -2.01 12.05
CA ASP A 47 -9.99 -2.26 11.76
C ASP A 47 -10.30 -2.02 10.27
N GLN A 48 -9.65 -1.03 9.65
CA GLN A 48 -9.73 -0.82 8.20
C GLN A 48 -9.19 -2.04 7.42
N VAL A 49 -8.05 -2.59 7.86
CA VAL A 49 -7.48 -3.82 7.26
C VAL A 49 -8.42 -5.01 7.45
N ARG A 50 -9.01 -5.18 8.64
CA ARG A 50 -9.98 -6.26 8.91
C ARG A 50 -11.23 -6.13 8.06
N ALA A 51 -11.74 -4.92 7.87
CA ALA A 51 -12.91 -4.67 7.04
C ALA A 51 -12.61 -5.00 5.57
N SER A 52 -11.41 -4.68 5.08
CA SER A 52 -11.04 -4.95 3.68
C SER A 52 -10.83 -6.44 3.37
N MET A 53 -10.56 -7.29 4.38
CA MET A 53 -10.44 -8.74 4.22
C MET A 53 -11.77 -9.51 4.18
N ARG A 54 -12.91 -8.84 4.41
CA ARG A 54 -14.24 -9.48 4.44
C ARG A 54 -15.01 -9.40 3.11
N LYS A 55 -14.48 -8.68 2.13
CA LYS A 55 -14.96 -8.70 0.75
C LYS A 55 -14.31 -9.84 -0.02
#